data_AF-A0A7S2AA37-F1
#
_entry.id   AF-A0A7S2AA37-F1
#
_cell.length_a   1.000
_cell.length_b   1.000
_cell.length_c   1.000
_cell.angle_alpha   90.00
_cell.angle_beta   90.00
_cell.angle_gamma   90.00
#
_symmetry.space_group_name_H-M   'P 1'
#
loop_
_entity.id
_entity.type
_entity.pdbx_description
1 polymer ?
#
loop_
_entity_poly.entity_id
_entity_poly.type
_entity_poly.pdbx_seq_one_letter_code
_entity_poly.pdbx_strand_id
1 'polypeptide(L)'
;NDDDMELYIGPRCSSDGTRIFIDLFQDENCWEPYQSSDGQTVEDILGYQISYHFLKNAYSGESKDCISCEEDVNDEDERDEEDADNVNEMCEELYDASAKCESTHGISSGFIQTNRDEDDNENQVENEFAVCGFINALVWDSYTETGEINIFDEQDVIIRETTTVQKGALSFLALVAFSLAGYAAYLHRAIDEG
;
A
#
# COMPACT_ATOMS: atom_id res chain seq x y z
N ASN A 1 -9.80 9.79 -27.21
CA ASN A 1 -8.42 9.33 -27.41
C ASN A 1 -7.66 9.90 -26.25
N ASP A 2 -7.85 9.27 -25.10
CA ASP A 2 -7.09 9.58 -23.91
C ASP A 2 -6.17 8.37 -23.79
N ASP A 3 -4.93 8.56 -24.24
CA ASP A 3 -3.86 7.62 -23.93
C ASP A 3 -3.62 7.81 -22.42
N ASP A 4 -4.33 7.03 -21.60
CA ASP A 4 -4.17 7.07 -20.14
C ASP A 4 -2.72 6.67 -19.84
N MET A 5 -1.91 7.65 -19.44
CA MET A 5 -0.52 7.43 -19.08
C MET A 5 -0.46 6.53 -17.83
N GLU A 6 0.14 5.37 -17.98
CA GLU A 6 0.44 4.46 -16.87
C GLU A 6 1.49 5.08 -15.96
N LEU A 7 1.12 5.30 -14.69
CA LEU A 7 2.04 5.75 -13.66
C LEU A 7 2.20 4.68 -12.59
N TYR A 8 3.44 4.57 -12.12
CA TYR A 8 3.90 3.59 -11.14
C TYR A 8 4.45 4.31 -9.91
N ILE A 9 4.46 3.63 -8.77
CA ILE A 9 4.90 4.20 -7.49
C ILE A 9 6.12 3.41 -7.00
N GLY A 10 7.25 4.10 -6.89
CA GLY A 10 8.53 3.44 -6.57
C GLY A 10 9.38 4.23 -5.57
N PRO A 11 10.38 3.59 -4.94
CA PRO A 11 11.38 4.29 -4.15
C PRO A 11 12.37 5.05 -5.05
N ARG A 12 12.79 6.25 -4.62
CA ARG A 12 13.81 7.07 -5.29
C ARG A 12 14.81 7.63 -4.31
N CYS A 13 16.09 7.60 -4.67
CA CYS A 13 17.13 8.24 -3.89
C CYS A 13 17.04 9.77 -3.99
N SER A 14 17.34 10.47 -2.90
CA SER A 14 17.60 11.91 -2.92
C SER A 14 18.81 12.21 -3.80
N SER A 15 18.87 13.42 -4.35
CA SER A 15 20.01 13.85 -5.17
C SER A 15 21.34 13.89 -4.41
N ASP A 16 21.31 13.89 -3.07
CA ASP A 16 22.49 13.79 -2.22
C ASP A 16 22.79 12.33 -1.78
N GLY A 17 22.00 11.35 -2.22
CA GLY A 17 22.15 9.93 -1.87
C GLY A 17 21.87 9.58 -0.41
N THR A 18 21.34 10.51 0.38
CA THR A 18 21.20 10.33 1.84
C THR A 18 19.82 9.87 2.30
N ARG A 19 18.81 9.86 1.42
CA ARG A 19 17.41 9.57 1.77
C ARG A 19 16.71 8.84 0.65
N ILE A 20 15.70 8.06 1.03
CA ILE A 20 14.74 7.43 0.13
C ILE A 20 13.42 8.19 0.21
N PHE A 21 12.89 8.57 -0.95
CA PHE A 21 11.54 9.08 -1.16
C PHE A 21 10.71 8.03 -1.90
N ILE A 22 9.39 8.15 -1.86
CA ILE A 22 8.50 7.41 -2.73
C ILE A 22 8.03 8.43 -3.77
N ASP A 23 8.12 8.08 -5.05
CA ASP A 23 7.84 8.99 -6.15
C ASP A 23 7.03 8.30 -7.26
N LEU A 24 6.58 9.10 -8.22
CA LEU A 24 5.85 8.64 -9.40
C LEU A 24 6.79 8.39 -10.57
N PHE A 25 6.48 7.37 -11.37
CA PHE A 25 7.27 6.95 -12.53
C PHE A 25 6.37 6.67 -13.73
N GLN A 26 6.92 6.79 -14.94
CA GLN A 26 6.22 6.56 -16.21
C GLN A 26 6.41 5.14 -16.75
N ASP A 27 7.22 4.32 -16.08
CA ASP A 27 7.54 2.95 -16.45
C ASP A 27 7.43 2.02 -15.22
N GLU A 28 7.13 0.76 -15.47
CA GLU A 28 6.94 -0.28 -14.44
C GLU A 28 8.19 -0.54 -13.60
N ASN A 29 9.37 -0.28 -14.17
CA ASN A 29 10.64 -0.50 -13.49
C ASN A 29 11.10 0.71 -12.66
N CYS A 30 10.31 1.79 -12.64
CA CYS A 30 10.56 3.01 -11.89
C CYS A 30 11.88 3.73 -12.29
N TRP A 31 12.16 3.86 -13.59
CA TRP A 31 13.37 4.52 -14.10
C TRP A 31 13.16 5.98 -14.44
N GLU A 32 12.04 6.29 -15.10
CA GLU A 32 11.71 7.60 -15.62
C GLU A 32 10.78 8.30 -14.64
N PRO A 33 11.31 9.17 -13.76
CA PRO A 33 10.48 9.84 -12.78
C PRO A 33 9.45 10.68 -13.53
N TYR A 34 8.19 10.54 -13.15
CA TYR A 34 7.10 11.30 -13.72
C TYR A 34 7.25 12.76 -13.31
N GLN A 35 7.74 13.57 -14.25
CA GLN A 35 7.82 15.01 -14.07
C GLN A 35 6.52 15.65 -14.53
N SER A 36 5.50 15.58 -13.67
CA SER A 36 4.21 16.23 -13.94
C SER A 36 4.38 17.74 -14.09
N SER A 37 3.86 18.32 -15.17
CA SER A 37 3.60 19.77 -15.24
C SER A 37 2.50 20.22 -14.27
N ASP A 38 1.68 19.28 -13.82
CA ASP A 38 0.45 19.52 -13.07
C ASP A 38 0.66 19.32 -11.56
N GLY A 39 1.85 18.85 -11.16
CA GLY A 39 2.29 18.76 -9.76
C GLY A 39 1.67 17.63 -8.96
N GLN A 40 1.11 16.61 -9.62
CA GLN A 40 0.52 15.45 -8.95
C GLN A 40 1.59 14.69 -8.16
N THR A 41 1.33 14.47 -6.88
CA THR A 41 2.22 13.75 -5.96
C THR A 41 1.70 12.35 -5.66
N VAL A 42 2.57 11.50 -5.11
CA VAL A 42 2.18 10.18 -4.60
C VAL A 42 1.06 10.32 -3.57
N GLU A 43 1.16 11.28 -2.66
CA GLU A 43 0.14 11.49 -1.62
C GLU A 43 -1.21 11.94 -2.19
N ASP A 44 -1.23 12.70 -3.30
CA ASP A 44 -2.48 13.11 -3.97
C ASP A 44 -3.21 11.90 -4.55
N ILE A 45 -2.47 10.91 -5.02
CA ILE A 45 -2.98 9.67 -5.61
C ILE A 45 -3.45 8.72 -4.52
N LEU A 46 -2.65 8.56 -3.47
CA LEU A 46 -2.96 7.65 -2.36
C LEU A 46 -4.08 8.20 -1.46
N GLY A 47 -4.29 9.51 -1.42
CA GLY A 47 -5.26 10.16 -0.54
C GLY A 47 -4.84 10.19 0.94
N TYR A 48 -3.58 9.83 1.24
CA TYR A 48 -3.00 9.89 2.58
C TYR A 48 -1.51 10.25 2.52
N GLN A 49 -0.97 10.74 3.64
CA GLN A 49 0.43 11.12 3.74
C GLN A 49 1.31 9.91 4.06
N ILE A 50 2.42 9.78 3.32
CA ILE A 50 3.44 8.78 3.60
C ILE A 50 4.31 9.24 4.76
N SER A 51 4.49 8.38 5.76
CA SER A 51 5.39 8.64 6.88
C SER A 51 6.81 8.21 6.56
N TYR A 52 7.63 9.12 6.04
CA TYR A 52 9.05 8.90 5.74
C TYR A 52 9.93 8.63 6.97
N HIS A 53 9.38 8.77 8.18
CA HIS A 53 10.08 8.42 9.43
C HIS A 53 10.42 6.93 9.53
N PHE A 54 9.58 6.05 8.99
CA PHE A 54 9.85 4.61 8.98
C PHE A 54 10.91 4.24 7.96
N LEU A 55 10.86 4.87 6.78
CA LEU A 55 11.88 4.71 5.72
C LEU A 55 13.27 5.11 6.20
N LYS A 56 13.37 6.05 7.16
CA LYS A 56 14.63 6.41 7.79
C LYS A 56 15.40 5.20 8.29
N ASN A 57 14.75 4.19 8.87
CA ASN A 57 15.44 3.01 9.37
C ASN A 57 16.12 2.20 8.26
N ALA A 58 15.64 2.29 7.02
CA ALA A 58 16.25 1.61 5.87
C ALA A 58 17.57 2.25 5.42
N TYR A 59 17.74 3.57 5.61
CA TYR A 59 18.94 4.31 5.15
C TYR A 59 19.77 4.96 6.26
N SER A 60 19.41 4.79 7.54
CA SER A 60 20.09 5.44 8.68
C SER A 60 21.15 4.58 9.38
N GLY A 61 21.52 3.44 8.79
CA GLY A 61 22.63 2.59 9.25
C GLY A 61 24.02 3.17 8.98
N GLU A 62 25.07 2.47 9.41
CA GLU A 62 26.48 2.86 9.17
C GLU A 62 26.94 2.64 7.72
N SER A 63 26.17 1.91 6.91
CA SER A 63 26.33 1.82 5.44
C SER A 63 25.61 3.01 4.82
N LYS A 64 26.38 3.98 4.32
CA LYS A 64 25.96 5.40 4.22
C LYS A 64 25.54 5.90 2.85
N ASP A 65 25.37 5.03 1.89
CA ASP A 65 25.02 5.46 0.54
C ASP A 65 23.74 4.75 0.12
N CYS A 66 22.72 5.52 -0.25
CA CYS A 66 21.61 4.93 -1.00
C CYS A 66 22.19 4.49 -2.34
N ILE A 67 22.04 3.21 -2.65
CA ILE A 67 22.51 2.65 -3.91
C ILE A 67 21.47 3.05 -4.95
N SER A 68 21.92 3.73 -6.01
CA SER A 68 21.06 4.05 -7.14
C SER A 68 20.66 2.74 -7.84
N CYS A 69 19.40 2.66 -8.26
CA CYS A 69 19.00 1.62 -9.19
C CYS A 69 19.43 1.92 -10.62
N GLU A 70 19.80 3.17 -10.92
CA GLU A 70 20.48 3.52 -12.17
C GLU A 70 21.86 2.88 -12.19
N GLU A 71 22.16 2.13 -13.26
CA GLU A 71 23.47 1.53 -13.49
C GLU A 71 24.58 2.60 -13.59
N ASP A 72 25.74 2.35 -12.96
CA ASP A 72 26.89 3.24 -13.13
C ASP A 72 27.59 2.92 -14.44
N VAL A 73 27.56 3.88 -15.37
CA VAL A 73 28.28 3.87 -16.66
C VAL A 73 29.81 3.63 -16.56
N ASN A 74 30.39 3.51 -15.37
CA ASN A 74 31.81 3.26 -15.14
C ASN A 74 32.13 1.90 -14.48
N ASP A 75 31.18 1.00 -14.27
CA ASP A 75 31.51 -0.35 -13.82
C ASP A 75 32.18 -1.13 -14.97
N GLU A 76 33.48 -1.41 -14.82
CA GLU A 76 34.35 -2.06 -15.82
C GLU A 76 34.15 -3.60 -15.87
N ASP A 77 32.95 -4.11 -15.63
CA ASP A 77 32.70 -5.56 -15.76
C ASP A 77 32.57 -5.93 -17.24
N GLU A 78 33.71 -6.34 -17.81
CA GLU A 78 33.95 -6.64 -19.24
C GLU A 78 33.19 -7.87 -19.82
N ARG A 79 31.88 -8.02 -19.59
CA ARG A 79 31.00 -8.98 -20.30
C ARG A 79 29.55 -8.47 -20.23
N ASP A 80 29.01 -7.79 -21.24
CA ASP A 80 28.75 -8.32 -22.58
C ASP A 80 28.39 -7.15 -23.52
N GLU A 81 28.17 -7.37 -24.82
CA GLU A 81 27.61 -6.35 -25.72
C GLU A 81 26.11 -6.02 -25.42
N GLU A 82 25.67 -6.27 -24.18
CA GLU A 82 24.31 -6.24 -23.61
C GLU A 82 24.15 -5.30 -22.38
N ASP A 83 25.08 -4.38 -22.11
CA ASP A 83 24.93 -3.28 -21.10
C ASP A 83 23.88 -2.23 -21.55
N ALA A 84 22.70 -2.71 -21.96
CA ALA A 84 21.55 -1.93 -22.34
C ALA A 84 20.51 -1.86 -21.21
N ASP A 85 20.78 -2.48 -20.05
CA ASP A 85 19.91 -2.34 -18.90
C ASP A 85 20.26 -1.07 -18.15
N ASN A 86 19.29 -0.17 -18.02
CA ASN A 86 19.49 1.06 -17.25
C ASN A 86 19.45 0.77 -15.73
N VAL A 87 19.51 -0.50 -15.32
CA VAL A 87 19.27 -0.97 -13.95
C VAL A 87 20.41 -1.79 -13.42
N ASN A 88 20.77 -1.47 -12.19
CA ASN A 88 21.63 -2.31 -11.36
C ASN A 88 20.95 -3.66 -11.03
N GLU A 89 21.67 -4.78 -11.25
CA GLU A 89 21.27 -6.17 -10.91
C GLU A 89 20.64 -6.30 -9.51
N MET A 90 21.17 -5.64 -8.49
CA MET A 90 20.61 -5.67 -7.13
C MET A 90 19.17 -5.12 -7.09
N CYS A 91 18.87 -4.09 -7.87
CA CYS A 91 17.52 -3.54 -7.93
C CYS A 91 16.56 -4.44 -8.69
N GLU A 92 17.03 -5.14 -9.72
CA GLU A 92 16.26 -6.19 -10.39
C GLU A 92 15.96 -7.35 -9.44
N GLU A 93 16.97 -7.85 -8.71
CA GLU A 93 16.80 -8.89 -7.70
C GLU A 93 15.82 -8.46 -6.60
N LEU A 94 15.88 -7.21 -6.15
CA LEU A 94 14.97 -6.66 -5.15
C LEU A 94 13.55 -6.49 -5.71
N TYR A 95 13.40 -6.06 -6.96
CA TYR A 95 12.11 -5.97 -7.64
C TYR A 95 11.49 -7.35 -7.82
N ASP A 96 12.29 -8.35 -8.21
CA ASP A 96 11.86 -9.74 -8.34
C ASP A 96 11.49 -10.39 -7.01
N ALA A 97 12.23 -10.07 -5.95
CA ALA A 97 11.90 -10.49 -4.60
C ALA A 97 10.75 -9.69 -3.97
N SER A 98 10.32 -8.58 -4.59
CA SER A 98 9.27 -7.74 -4.06
C SER A 98 7.91 -8.45 -4.08
N ALA A 99 6.99 -7.94 -3.27
CA ALA A 99 5.62 -8.43 -3.19
C ALA A 99 4.79 -8.18 -4.46
N LYS A 100 5.31 -7.36 -5.40
CA LYS A 100 4.68 -6.96 -6.68
C LYS A 100 3.19 -6.61 -6.56
N CYS A 101 2.75 -6.04 -5.44
CA CYS A 101 1.35 -5.70 -5.18
C CYS A 101 1.01 -4.28 -5.69
N GLU A 102 0.96 -4.12 -7.00
CA GLU A 102 0.83 -2.81 -7.63
C GLU A 102 -0.62 -2.46 -7.99
N SER A 103 -1.49 -3.46 -8.09
CA SER A 103 -2.90 -3.34 -8.47
C SER A 103 -3.76 -2.44 -7.58
N THR A 104 -3.37 -2.21 -6.32
CA THR A 104 -4.12 -1.35 -5.40
C THR A 104 -3.76 0.13 -5.57
N HIS A 105 -2.55 0.44 -6.06
CA HIS A 105 -1.98 1.79 -6.07
C HIS A 105 -1.46 2.24 -7.45
N GLY A 106 -1.45 1.36 -8.46
CA GLY A 106 -1.09 1.66 -9.85
C GLY A 106 -2.13 2.56 -10.50
N ILE A 107 -1.68 3.56 -11.24
CA ILE A 107 -2.40 4.84 -11.34
C ILE A 107 -3.33 4.94 -12.55
N SER A 108 -3.24 4.06 -13.55
CA SER A 108 -4.21 4.04 -14.65
C SER A 108 -4.84 2.66 -14.89
N SER A 109 -4.11 1.58 -14.58
CA SER A 109 -4.62 0.21 -14.53
C SER A 109 -3.47 -0.64 -14.01
N GLY A 110 -3.47 -0.98 -12.72
CA GLY A 110 -2.33 -1.72 -12.15
C GLY A 110 -2.07 -3.04 -12.89
N PHE A 111 -0.88 -3.62 -12.72
CA PHE A 111 -0.38 -4.78 -13.47
C PHE A 111 -1.41 -5.90 -13.70
N ILE A 112 -2.28 -6.20 -12.73
CA ILE A 112 -3.42 -7.13 -12.87
C ILE A 112 -4.39 -6.74 -14.00
N GLN A 113 -4.74 -5.48 -14.20
CA GLN A 113 -5.72 -5.06 -15.20
C GLN A 113 -5.16 -5.10 -16.63
N THR A 114 -3.91 -4.66 -16.82
CA THR A 114 -3.26 -4.65 -18.14
C THR A 114 -2.88 -6.07 -18.60
N ASN A 115 -2.21 -6.85 -17.75
CA ASN A 115 -1.72 -8.18 -18.13
C ASN A 115 -2.82 -9.25 -18.17
N ARG A 116 -3.89 -9.11 -17.37
CA ARG A 116 -5.06 -10.03 -17.43
C ARG A 116 -5.84 -9.90 -18.73
N ASP A 117 -5.88 -8.70 -19.31
CA ASP A 117 -6.58 -8.46 -20.58
C ASP A 117 -5.75 -8.92 -21.79
N GLU A 118 -4.43 -9.08 -21.63
CA GLU A 118 -3.49 -9.53 -22.68
C GLU A 118 -3.08 -11.02 -22.61
N ASP A 119 -3.52 -11.76 -21.58
CA ASP A 119 -3.23 -13.20 -21.36
C ASP A 119 -1.73 -13.51 -21.19
N ASP A 120 -0.94 -12.49 -20.86
CA ASP A 120 0.49 -12.59 -20.57
C ASP A 120 0.74 -12.63 -19.05
N ASN A 121 1.78 -13.35 -18.64
CA ASN A 121 2.25 -13.38 -17.25
C ASN A 121 1.21 -13.86 -16.20
N GLU A 122 0.34 -14.83 -16.52
CA GLU A 122 -0.67 -15.40 -15.60
C GLU A 122 -0.13 -15.71 -14.19
N ASN A 123 1.07 -16.30 -14.11
CA ASN A 123 1.71 -16.63 -12.84
C ASN A 123 2.01 -15.38 -11.98
N GLN A 124 2.36 -14.27 -12.63
CA GLN A 124 2.65 -12.99 -11.95
C GLN A 124 1.35 -12.33 -11.50
N VAL A 125 0.29 -12.39 -12.32
CA VAL A 125 -1.06 -11.91 -11.96
C VAL A 125 -1.63 -12.70 -10.77
N GLU A 126 -1.50 -14.02 -10.74
CA GLU A 126 -1.94 -14.85 -9.62
C GLU A 126 -1.14 -14.59 -8.34
N ASN A 127 0.18 -14.43 -8.46
CA ASN A 127 1.05 -14.10 -7.32
C ASN A 127 0.70 -12.73 -6.74
N GLU A 128 0.55 -11.73 -7.60
CA GLU A 128 0.14 -10.39 -7.18
C GLU A 128 -1.24 -10.40 -6.50
N PHE A 129 -2.23 -11.09 -7.07
CA PHE A 129 -3.55 -11.22 -6.46
C PHE A 129 -3.47 -11.82 -5.05
N ALA A 130 -2.69 -12.89 -4.89
CA ALA A 130 -2.48 -13.54 -3.59
C ALA A 130 -1.79 -12.62 -2.58
N VAL A 131 -0.73 -11.93 -3.00
CA VAL A 131 0.06 -11.06 -2.12
C VAL A 131 -0.72 -9.79 -1.74
N CYS A 132 -1.42 -9.17 -2.69
CA CYS A 132 -2.31 -8.05 -2.42
C CYS A 132 -3.47 -8.43 -1.51
N GLY A 133 -4.09 -9.59 -1.75
CA GLY A 133 -5.14 -10.11 -0.87
C GLY A 133 -4.64 -10.30 0.56
N PHE A 134 -3.43 -10.82 0.73
CA PHE A 134 -2.78 -10.97 2.03
C PHE A 134 -2.52 -9.64 2.73
N ILE A 135 -1.93 -8.66 2.04
CA ILE A 135 -1.62 -7.34 2.60
C ILE A 135 -2.91 -6.62 3.01
N ASN A 136 -3.93 -6.64 2.15
CA ASN A 136 -5.23 -6.06 2.46
C ASN A 136 -5.86 -6.73 3.68
N ALA A 137 -5.77 -8.06 3.80
CA ALA A 137 -6.29 -8.76 4.97
C ALA A 137 -5.61 -8.32 6.28
N LEU A 138 -4.30 -8.03 6.24
CA LEU A 138 -3.58 -7.48 7.39
C LEU A 138 -4.03 -6.06 7.72
N VAL A 139 -4.16 -5.19 6.72
CA VAL A 139 -4.58 -3.80 6.90
C VAL A 139 -6.01 -3.71 7.46
N TRP A 140 -6.91 -4.57 6.97
CA TRP A 140 -8.32 -4.58 7.34
C TRP A 140 -8.64 -5.46 8.56
N ASP A 141 -7.63 -5.99 9.25
CA ASP A 141 -7.77 -6.87 10.42
C ASP A 141 -8.68 -8.08 10.13
N SER A 142 -8.59 -8.60 8.89
CA SER A 142 -9.57 -9.50 8.28
C SER A 142 -9.20 -10.98 8.40
N TYR A 143 -8.61 -11.38 9.53
CA TYR A 143 -8.20 -12.76 9.79
C TYR A 143 -9.14 -13.46 10.77
N THR A 144 -9.18 -14.79 10.70
CA THR A 144 -10.01 -15.61 11.61
C THR A 144 -9.53 -15.50 13.06
N GLU A 145 -10.34 -15.96 14.01
CA GLU A 145 -9.94 -16.03 15.44
C GLU A 145 -8.68 -16.91 15.68
N THR A 146 -8.30 -17.74 14.70
CA THR A 146 -7.08 -18.56 14.71
C THR A 146 -5.91 -17.90 13.96
N GLY A 147 -6.10 -16.72 13.36
CA GLY A 147 -5.08 -15.98 12.62
C GLY A 147 -4.88 -16.43 11.17
N GLU A 148 -5.85 -17.14 10.59
CA GLU A 148 -5.78 -17.59 9.19
C GLU A 148 -6.29 -16.49 8.24
N ILE A 149 -5.58 -16.29 7.13
CA ILE A 149 -5.91 -15.35 6.06
C ILE A 149 -6.31 -16.18 4.83
N ASN A 150 -7.56 -16.04 4.39
CA ASN A 150 -8.03 -16.65 3.14
C ASN A 150 -7.85 -15.65 2.00
N ILE A 151 -6.85 -15.91 1.15
CA ILE A 151 -6.46 -15.04 0.03
C ILE A 151 -7.25 -15.31 -1.27
N PHE A 152 -8.07 -16.37 -1.32
CA PHE A 152 -8.79 -16.79 -2.53
C PHE A 152 -10.30 -16.58 -2.47
N ASP A 153 -10.85 -16.20 -1.31
CA ASP A 153 -12.23 -15.75 -1.23
C ASP A 153 -12.28 -14.26 -1.58
N GLU A 154 -13.19 -13.89 -2.48
CA GLU A 154 -13.64 -12.50 -2.64
C GLU A 154 -13.98 -12.03 -1.22
N GLN A 155 -13.20 -11.09 -0.68
CA GLN A 155 -13.51 -10.49 0.60
C GLN A 155 -14.75 -9.63 0.42
N ASP A 156 -15.90 -10.30 0.43
CA ASP A 156 -17.15 -9.73 0.91
C ASP A 156 -16.74 -9.05 2.21
N VAL A 157 -16.82 -7.71 2.23
CA VAL A 157 -16.62 -6.86 3.40
C VAL A 157 -16.96 -7.71 4.61
N ILE A 158 -16.05 -7.93 5.55
CA ILE A 158 -16.38 -8.71 6.76
C ILE A 158 -17.44 -7.90 7.52
N ILE A 159 -18.69 -8.02 7.07
CA ILE A 159 -19.89 -7.79 7.83
C ILE A 159 -19.80 -8.93 8.82
N ARG A 160 -19.11 -8.68 9.94
CA ARG A 160 -19.21 -9.55 11.11
C ARG A 160 -20.71 -9.66 11.37
N GLU A 161 -21.34 -10.74 10.92
CA GLU A 161 -22.72 -11.02 11.23
C GLU A 161 -22.77 -11.14 12.74
N THR A 162 -23.18 -10.05 13.39
CA THR A 162 -23.23 -9.99 14.84
C THR A 162 -24.16 -11.10 15.32
N THR A 163 -23.63 -11.98 16.17
CA THR A 163 -24.41 -13.13 16.64
C THR A 163 -25.67 -12.63 17.35
N THR A 164 -26.72 -13.45 17.38
CA THR A 164 -27.99 -13.10 18.06
C THR A 164 -27.75 -12.67 19.51
N VAL A 165 -26.75 -13.24 20.17
CA VAL A 165 -26.34 -12.88 21.53
C VAL A 165 -25.68 -11.51 21.59
N GLN A 166 -24.79 -11.18 20.65
CA GLN A 166 -24.15 -9.86 20.57
C GLN A 166 -25.16 -8.75 20.29
N LYS A 167 -26.12 -8.97 19.37
CA LYS A 167 -27.22 -8.03 19.10
C LYS A 167 -28.10 -7.82 20.34
N GLY A 168 -28.39 -8.89 21.08
CA GLY A 168 -29.12 -8.82 22.35
C GLY A 168 -28.36 -8.05 23.43
N ALA A 169 -27.06 -8.33 23.59
CA ALA A 169 -26.21 -7.66 24.58
C ALA A 169 -26.07 -6.15 24.29
N LEU A 170 -25.83 -5.78 23.03
CA LEU A 170 -25.72 -4.38 22.61
C LEU A 170 -27.04 -3.62 22.83
N SER A 171 -28.18 -4.24 22.52
CA SER A 171 -29.49 -3.64 22.73
C SER A 171 -29.78 -3.40 24.22
N PHE A 172 -29.41 -4.36 25.07
CA PHE A 172 -29.53 -4.20 26.52
C PHE A 172 -28.65 -3.06 27.04
N LEU A 173 -27.40 -3.00 26.58
CA LEU A 173 -26.43 -1.99 27.02
C LEU A 173 -26.88 -0.57 26.62
N ALA A 174 -27.44 -0.43 25.42
CA ALA A 174 -28.05 0.83 24.97
C ALA A 174 -29.22 1.27 25.88
N LEU A 175 -30.13 0.35 26.24
CA LEU A 175 -31.25 0.66 27.15
C LEU A 175 -30.77 1.06 28.55
N VAL A 176 -29.72 0.41 29.06
CA VAL A 176 -29.12 0.78 30.34
C VAL A 176 -28.50 2.18 30.26
N ALA A 177 -27.80 2.51 29.18
CA ALA A 177 -27.23 3.84 28.99
C ALA A 177 -28.30 4.94 28.93
N PHE A 178 -29.39 4.73 28.18
CA PHE A 178 -30.49 5.69 28.11
C PHE A 178 -31.20 5.87 29.45
N SER A 179 -31.41 4.78 30.20
CA SER A 179 -32.04 4.86 31.52
C SER A 179 -31.16 5.59 32.55
N LEU A 180 -29.84 5.34 32.55
CA LEU A 180 -28.88 6.09 33.36
C LEU A 180 -28.85 7.58 33.00
N ALA A 181 -28.80 7.91 31.71
CA ALA A 181 -28.82 9.30 31.26
C ALA A 181 -30.11 10.03 31.67
N GLY A 182 -31.27 9.37 31.52
CA GLY A 182 -32.55 9.91 31.97
C GLY A 182 -32.61 10.12 33.49
N TYR A 183 -32.10 9.16 34.26
CA TYR A 183 -32.04 9.26 35.72
C TYR A 183 -31.10 10.39 36.18
N ALA A 184 -29.95 10.54 35.52
CA ALA A 184 -29.02 11.63 35.79
C ALA A 184 -29.65 13.00 35.48
N ALA A 185 -30.35 13.16 34.36
CA ALA A 185 -31.05 14.39 34.00
C ALA A 185 -32.18 14.73 34.98
N TYR A 186 -32.94 13.72 35.43
CA TYR A 186 -33.96 13.88 36.45
C TYR A 186 -33.37 14.38 37.78
N LEU A 187 -32.28 13.76 38.25
CA LEU A 187 -31.59 14.18 39.46
C LEU A 187 -31.05 15.59 39.36
N HIS A 188 -30.46 15.97 38.22
CA HIS A 188 -29.95 17.32 38.00
C HIS A 188 -31.07 18.35 38.11
N ARG A 189 -32.22 18.07 37.51
CA ARG A 189 -33.39 18.95 37.59
C ARG A 189 -33.97 19.04 39.01
N ALA A 190 -34.03 17.92 39.72
CA ALA A 190 -34.54 17.89 41.10
C ALA A 190 -33.64 18.67 42.08
N ILE A 191 -32.34 18.78 41.79
CA ILE A 191 -31.38 19.57 42.58
C ILE A 191 -31.47 21.06 42.22
N ASP A 192 -31.62 21.42 40.93
CA ASP A 192 -31.71 22.82 40.51
C ASP A 192 -33.05 23.49 40.85
N GLU A 193 -34.14 22.72 40.99
CA GLU A 193 -35.48 23.24 41.35
C GLU A 193 -35.75 23.24 42.88
N GLY A 194 -34.81 22.74 43.70
CA GLY A 194 -34.90 22.70 45.18
C GLY A 194 -34.08 23.78 45.87
#